data_AF-A0A3M1WRQ8-F1
#
_entry.id   AF-A0A3M1WRQ8-F1
#
_cell.length_a   1.000
_cell.length_b   1.000
_cell.length_c   1.000
_cell.angle_alpha   90.00
_cell.angle_beta   90.00
_cell.angle_gamma   90.00
#
_symmetry.space_group_name_H-M   'P 1'
#
loop_
_entity.id
_entity.type
_entity.pdbx_description
1 polymer ?
#
loop_
_entity_poly.entity_id
_entity_poly.type
_entity_poly.pdbx_seq_one_letter_code
_entity_poly.pdbx_strand_id
1 'polypeptide(L)'
;MRRRQLILFTIIVAFFMLGISAFAGLSVTEQSTKTKGATTVTWDSAFEDLDYTVGTPITMTVTWTADTGIAEYEGFELKSFTPRSKKDPADGTLMNVSPASDGTSVTVEFVFTELHLDRKRNVEVGNAHFKLYLWIDKDGDGAVESVAGYGVNVHVEDPQ
;
A
#
# COMPACT_ATOMS: atom_id res chain seq x y z
N MET A 1 -54.42 -26.62 -5.06
CA MET A 1 -54.63 -26.30 -3.63
C MET A 1 -53.25 -26.13 -2.97
N ARG A 2 -52.60 -24.97 -3.09
CA ARG A 2 -52.52 -23.89 -2.07
C ARG A 2 -52.35 -24.40 -0.62
N ARG A 3 -51.12 -24.39 -0.11
CA ARG A 3 -50.80 -23.90 1.25
C ARG A 3 -49.49 -23.12 1.19
N ARG A 4 -49.65 -21.79 1.26
CA ARG A 4 -48.61 -20.79 1.41
C ARG A 4 -48.12 -20.86 2.86
N GLN A 5 -46.82 -20.93 3.10
CA GLN A 5 -46.26 -20.61 4.42
C GLN A 5 -45.75 -19.18 4.40
N LEU A 6 -46.33 -18.41 5.30
CA LEU A 6 -46.14 -17.00 5.60
C LEU A 6 -45.39 -16.98 6.93
N ILE A 7 -44.16 -16.48 6.98
CA ILE A 7 -43.44 -16.16 8.23
C ILE A 7 -42.71 -14.84 7.94
N LEU A 8 -43.38 -13.72 8.21
CA LEU A 8 -43.35 -12.91 9.44
C LEU A 8 -42.22 -11.87 9.41
N PHE A 9 -42.63 -10.63 9.16
CA PHE A 9 -41.88 -9.40 9.32
C PHE A 9 -41.31 -9.28 10.74
N THR A 10 -40.04 -8.91 10.87
CA THR A 10 -39.57 -8.16 12.04
C THR A 10 -38.74 -7.00 11.52
N ILE A 11 -39.39 -5.84 11.42
CA ILE A 11 -38.76 -4.54 11.27
C ILE A 11 -38.23 -4.16 12.65
N ILE A 12 -36.91 -3.99 12.79
CA ILE A 12 -36.33 -3.19 13.86
C ILE A 12 -35.81 -1.91 13.19
N VAL A 13 -36.62 -0.85 13.28
CA VAL A 13 -36.14 0.53 13.09
C VAL A 13 -35.56 0.96 14.42
N ALA A 14 -34.25 1.12 14.50
CA ALA A 14 -33.62 1.96 15.51
C ALA A 14 -33.14 3.23 14.79
N PHE A 15 -33.81 4.34 15.10
CA PHE A 15 -33.51 5.67 14.60
C PHE A 15 -32.69 6.42 15.67
N PHE A 16 -31.76 7.26 15.19
CA PHE A 16 -30.85 8.19 15.90
C PHE A 16 -29.52 7.65 16.47
N MET A 17 -28.44 7.94 15.75
CA MET A 17 -27.49 8.97 16.18
C MET A 17 -26.86 9.66 14.96
N LEU A 18 -26.80 11.00 15.01
CA LEU A 18 -25.95 11.82 14.16
C LEU A 18 -24.48 11.51 14.51
N GLY A 19 -23.78 10.87 13.58
CA GLY A 19 -22.35 10.64 13.66
C GLY A 19 -21.80 10.77 12.26
N ILE A 20 -21.14 11.90 12.02
CA ILE A 20 -20.12 12.21 11.00
C ILE A 20 -20.05 11.19 9.85
N SER A 21 -20.30 11.66 8.62
CA SER A 21 -19.97 10.92 7.41
C SER A 21 -18.48 10.54 7.45
N ALA A 22 -18.15 9.36 7.97
CA ALA A 22 -16.92 8.69 7.61
C ALA A 22 -17.16 8.25 6.16
N PHE A 23 -16.88 9.15 5.22
CA PHE A 23 -16.48 8.70 3.90
C PHE A 23 -15.22 7.89 4.16
N ALA A 24 -15.36 6.57 4.25
CA ALA A 24 -14.22 5.69 4.17
C ALA A 24 -13.60 5.98 2.80
N GLY A 25 -12.43 6.61 2.79
CA GLY A 25 -11.65 6.80 1.58
C GLY A 25 -11.48 5.45 0.91
N LEU A 26 -11.59 5.42 -0.42
CA LEU A 26 -11.28 4.22 -1.17
C LEU A 26 -9.78 3.96 -1.00
N SER A 27 -9.42 2.89 -0.30
CA SER A 27 -8.02 2.49 -0.11
C SER A 27 -7.62 1.41 -1.11
N VAL A 28 -6.40 1.52 -1.62
CA VAL A 28 -5.76 0.45 -2.38
C VAL A 28 -4.89 -0.33 -1.41
N THR A 29 -4.92 -1.66 -1.50
CA THR A 29 -3.99 -2.54 -0.79
C THR A 29 -3.40 -3.51 -1.79
N GLU A 30 -2.08 -3.51 -1.92
CA GLU A 30 -1.34 -4.47 -2.72
C GLU A 30 -0.57 -5.41 -1.79
N GLN A 31 -0.83 -6.72 -1.92
CA GLN A 31 -0.13 -7.75 -1.18
C GLN A 31 0.96 -8.40 -2.06
N SER A 32 2.09 -8.73 -1.45
CA SER A 32 3.18 -9.45 -2.09
C SER A 32 3.85 -10.41 -1.12
N THR A 33 4.43 -11.50 -1.65
CA THR A 33 5.10 -12.53 -0.85
C THR A 33 6.40 -12.97 -1.50
N LYS A 34 7.42 -13.26 -0.69
CA LYS A 34 8.71 -13.73 -1.17
C LYS A 34 9.44 -14.56 -0.12
N THR A 35 9.93 -15.72 -0.54
CA THR A 35 10.80 -16.58 0.27
C THR A 35 12.28 -16.27 0.04
N LYS A 36 13.04 -16.20 1.13
CA LYS A 36 14.49 -16.00 1.15
C LYS A 36 15.12 -16.97 2.15
N GLY A 37 15.66 -18.06 1.62
CA GLY A 37 16.16 -19.13 2.49
C GLY A 37 14.98 -19.83 3.18
N ALA A 38 15.06 -19.97 4.50
CA ALA A 38 14.00 -20.54 5.33
C ALA A 38 12.82 -19.58 5.54
N THR A 39 13.06 -18.26 5.62
CA THR A 39 12.01 -17.28 5.91
C THR A 39 11.20 -16.89 4.68
N THR A 40 9.88 -16.92 4.82
CA THR A 40 8.92 -16.35 3.87
C THR A 40 8.31 -15.09 4.46
N VAL A 41 8.49 -13.97 3.76
CA VAL A 41 7.91 -12.68 4.13
C VAL A 41 6.74 -12.36 3.22
N THR A 42 5.63 -11.98 3.83
CA THR A 42 4.47 -11.37 3.16
C THR A 42 4.41 -9.91 3.58
N TRP A 43 4.19 -9.01 2.64
CA TRP A 43 4.02 -7.59 2.93
C TRP A 43 2.86 -7.00 2.14
N ASP A 44 2.15 -6.10 2.79
CA ASP A 44 1.04 -5.33 2.23
C ASP A 44 1.45 -3.87 2.17
N SER A 45 1.19 -3.21 1.04
CA SER A 45 1.29 -1.75 0.92
C SER A 45 -0.09 -1.17 0.67
N ALA A 46 -0.49 -0.21 1.50
CA ALA A 46 -1.78 0.44 1.40
C ALA A 46 -1.67 1.96 1.46
N PHE A 47 -2.47 2.64 0.66
CA PHE A 47 -2.64 4.10 0.72
C PHE A 47 -4.09 4.46 0.38
N GLU A 48 -4.51 5.62 0.87
CA GLU A 48 -5.82 6.23 0.59
C GLU A 48 -5.68 7.22 -0.57
N ASP A 49 -6.81 7.62 -1.16
CA ASP A 49 -6.96 8.58 -2.26
C ASP A 49 -6.49 8.11 -3.64
N LEU A 50 -7.45 7.58 -4.40
CA LEU A 50 -7.29 7.27 -5.82
C LEU A 50 -7.38 8.51 -6.74
N ASP A 51 -8.09 9.56 -6.32
CA ASP A 51 -8.23 10.81 -7.08
C ASP A 51 -7.06 11.74 -6.72
N TYR A 52 -5.86 11.36 -7.18
CA TYR A 52 -4.62 12.04 -6.82
C TYR A 52 -4.47 13.38 -7.55
N THR A 53 -4.09 14.44 -6.83
CA THR A 53 -3.68 15.73 -7.43
C THR A 53 -2.17 15.93 -7.27
N VAL A 54 -1.51 16.32 -8.37
CA VAL A 54 -0.06 16.63 -8.38
C VAL A 54 0.32 17.62 -7.28
N GLY A 55 1.40 17.32 -6.56
CA GLY A 55 1.89 18.12 -5.45
C GLY A 55 1.25 17.81 -4.10
N THR A 56 0.19 17.00 -4.06
CA THR A 56 -0.38 16.48 -2.81
C THR A 56 0.47 15.30 -2.32
N PRO A 57 0.85 15.26 -1.03
CA PRO A 57 1.49 14.08 -0.44
C PRO A 57 0.61 12.84 -0.45
N ILE A 58 1.22 11.69 -0.71
CA ILE A 58 0.64 10.36 -0.48
C ILE A 58 1.26 9.80 0.80
N THR A 59 0.41 9.34 1.72
CA THR A 59 0.81 8.59 2.91
C THR A 59 0.50 7.12 2.69
N MET A 60 1.55 6.32 2.53
CA MET A 60 1.47 4.87 2.37
C MET A 60 1.91 4.17 3.66
N THR A 61 1.18 3.15 4.06
CA THR A 61 1.59 2.23 5.11
C THR A 61 2.01 0.91 4.49
N VAL A 62 3.19 0.42 4.85
CA VAL A 62 3.66 -0.91 4.49
C VAL A 62 3.76 -1.76 5.75
N THR A 63 3.06 -2.88 5.79
CA THR A 63 3.09 -3.87 6.87
C THR A 63 3.71 -5.16 6.37
N TRP A 64 4.39 -5.91 7.24
CA TRP A 64 4.92 -7.23 6.87
C TRP A 64 4.77 -8.26 7.99
N THR A 65 4.76 -9.52 7.59
CA THR A 65 4.81 -10.69 8.47
C THR A 65 5.80 -11.71 7.93
N ALA A 66 6.36 -12.52 8.84
CA ALA A 66 7.16 -13.69 8.48
C ALA A 66 6.43 -14.96 8.95
N ASP A 67 6.19 -15.89 8.03
CA ASP A 67 5.50 -17.16 8.36
C ASP A 67 6.41 -18.13 9.13
N THR A 68 7.72 -18.00 8.91
CA THR A 68 8.79 -18.80 9.52
C THR A 68 10.00 -17.89 9.75
N GLY A 69 10.64 -17.99 10.91
CA GLY A 69 11.78 -17.14 11.29
C GLY A 69 11.39 -15.71 11.68
N ILE A 70 12.35 -14.80 11.56
CA ILE A 70 12.25 -13.40 12.01
C ILE A 70 12.42 -12.46 10.80
N ALA A 71 11.66 -11.36 10.78
CA ALA A 71 11.82 -10.28 9.81
C ALA A 71 11.72 -8.92 10.50
N GLU A 72 12.85 -8.22 10.63
CA GLU A 72 12.98 -6.95 11.34
C GLU A 72 13.26 -5.80 10.36
N TYR A 73 12.69 -4.63 10.63
CA TYR A 73 12.91 -3.45 9.79
C TYR A 73 14.39 -3.06 9.75
N GLU A 74 14.93 -2.86 8.55
CA GLU A 74 16.27 -2.28 8.35
C GLU A 74 16.20 -0.93 7.64
N GLY A 75 15.32 -0.78 6.64
CA GLY A 75 15.24 0.47 5.91
C GLY A 75 14.19 0.50 4.81
N PHE A 76 13.98 1.69 4.26
CA PHE A 76 13.10 1.93 3.13
C PHE A 76 13.73 2.92 2.16
N GLU A 77 13.62 2.67 0.87
CA GLU A 77 14.30 3.47 -0.15
C GLU A 77 13.42 3.66 -1.40
N LEU A 78 13.32 4.90 -1.87
CA LEU A 78 12.82 5.21 -3.21
C LEU A 78 13.87 4.83 -4.26
N LYS A 79 13.49 3.96 -5.20
CA LYS A 79 14.36 3.54 -6.31
C LYS A 79 14.21 4.40 -7.55
N SER A 80 12.97 4.71 -7.94
CA SER A 80 12.68 5.58 -9.08
C SER A 80 11.19 5.86 -9.20
N PHE A 81 10.87 6.97 -9.83
CA PHE A 81 9.58 7.18 -10.48
C PHE A 81 9.62 6.66 -11.93
N THR A 82 8.50 6.16 -12.45
CA THR A 82 8.36 5.69 -13.84
C THR A 82 7.08 6.27 -14.48
N PRO A 83 7.04 6.42 -15.82
CA PRO A 83 7.95 5.94 -16.86
C PRO A 83 9.25 6.75 -17.02
N ARG A 84 10.36 6.09 -17.39
CA ARG A 84 11.67 6.71 -17.70
C ARG A 84 11.76 7.34 -19.11
N SER A 85 10.64 7.44 -19.82
CA SER A 85 10.60 8.02 -21.15
C SER A 85 10.98 9.50 -21.07
N LYS A 86 11.84 9.99 -21.97
CA LYS A 86 12.42 11.34 -21.88
C LYS A 86 11.42 12.48 -22.09
N LYS A 87 10.22 12.21 -22.61
CA LYS A 87 9.34 13.27 -23.10
C LYS A 87 8.45 13.85 -22.00
N ASP A 88 8.09 13.03 -21.02
CA ASP A 88 7.08 13.29 -19.99
C ASP A 88 7.17 12.24 -18.86
N PRO A 89 8.32 12.07 -18.20
CA PRO A 89 8.43 11.12 -17.09
C PRO A 89 7.60 11.59 -15.89
N ALA A 90 7.09 10.65 -15.08
CA ALA A 90 6.64 10.99 -13.74
C ALA A 90 7.87 11.27 -12.86
N ASP A 91 7.74 12.24 -11.95
CA ASP A 91 8.79 12.59 -10.99
C ASP A 91 8.18 12.94 -9.64
N GLY A 92 9.02 12.97 -8.60
CA GLY A 92 8.56 13.20 -7.25
C GLY A 92 9.68 13.21 -6.22
N THR A 93 9.30 13.14 -4.96
CA THR A 93 10.24 13.14 -3.85
C THR A 93 9.73 12.27 -2.72
N LEU A 94 10.61 11.41 -2.18
CA LEU A 94 10.39 10.76 -0.89
C LEU A 94 10.59 11.81 0.21
N MET A 95 9.55 12.06 0.99
CA MET A 95 9.56 13.12 2.00
C MET A 95 9.92 12.58 3.38
N ASN A 96 9.30 11.48 3.79
CA ASN A 96 9.49 10.92 5.12
C ASN A 96 9.33 9.39 5.14
N VAL A 97 10.05 8.76 6.06
CA VAL A 97 9.96 7.32 6.37
C VAL A 97 9.96 7.18 7.89
N SER A 98 8.86 6.69 8.43
CA SER A 98 8.63 6.52 9.87
C SER A 98 8.35 5.05 10.18
N PRO A 99 9.35 4.26 10.63
CA PRO A 99 9.08 2.92 11.14
C PRO A 99 8.21 3.00 12.39
N ALA A 100 7.24 2.10 12.50
CA ALA A 100 6.38 2.04 13.66
C ALA A 100 7.06 1.32 14.83
N SER A 101 6.60 1.61 16.05
CA SER A 101 7.13 0.99 17.27
C SER A 101 6.76 -0.49 17.41
N ASP A 102 5.83 -0.99 16.60
CA ASP A 102 5.46 -2.41 16.55
C ASP A 102 6.56 -3.29 15.92
N GLY A 103 7.51 -2.68 15.19
CA GLY A 103 8.57 -3.37 14.48
C GLY A 103 8.13 -4.12 13.21
N THR A 104 6.87 -3.97 12.80
CA THR A 104 6.25 -4.71 11.68
C THR A 104 5.58 -3.82 10.64
N SER A 105 5.67 -2.51 10.81
CA SER A 105 5.15 -1.55 9.84
C SER A 105 6.02 -0.32 9.66
N VAL A 106 5.88 0.33 8.51
CA VAL A 106 6.52 1.61 8.18
C VAL A 106 5.52 2.51 7.45
N THR A 107 5.43 3.76 7.88
CA THR A 107 4.70 4.81 7.17
C THR A 107 5.66 5.58 6.29
N VAL A 108 5.30 5.75 5.03
CA VAL A 108 6.12 6.39 3.99
C VAL A 108 5.31 7.52 3.38
N GLU A 109 5.86 8.72 3.41
CA GLU A 109 5.28 9.89 2.78
C GLU A 109 6.12 10.30 1.58
N PHE A 110 5.47 10.47 0.44
CA PHE A 110 6.10 10.92 -0.80
C PHE A 110 5.12 11.76 -1.60
N VAL A 111 5.62 12.48 -2.60
CA VAL A 111 4.80 13.35 -3.45
C VAL A 111 5.24 13.17 -4.89
N PHE A 112 4.29 13.16 -5.84
CA PHE A 112 4.59 13.36 -7.25
C PHE A 112 4.60 14.85 -7.55
N THR A 113 5.68 15.31 -8.18
CA THR A 113 5.80 16.68 -8.70
C THR A 113 5.42 16.75 -10.17
N GLU A 114 5.51 15.63 -10.88
CA GLU A 114 5.09 15.48 -12.28
C GLU A 114 4.45 14.10 -12.50
N LEU A 115 3.45 14.02 -13.37
CA LEU A 115 2.83 12.78 -13.82
C LEU A 115 3.07 12.59 -15.32
N HIS A 116 3.06 11.34 -15.76
CA HIS A 116 3.17 10.99 -17.16
C HIS A 116 1.79 11.00 -17.84
N LEU A 117 1.64 11.74 -18.93
CA LEU A 117 0.42 11.69 -19.74
C LEU A 117 0.37 10.41 -20.58
N ASP A 118 -0.49 9.46 -20.19
CA ASP A 118 -0.86 8.35 -21.05
C ASP A 118 -1.83 8.83 -22.13
N ARG A 119 -1.27 9.23 -23.28
CA ARG A 119 -2.02 9.76 -24.43
C ARG A 119 -3.08 8.81 -25.00
N LYS A 120 -2.98 7.49 -24.76
CA LYS A 120 -3.97 6.54 -25.28
C LYS A 120 -5.24 6.57 -24.44
N ARG A 121 -5.08 6.74 -23.13
CA ARG A 121 -6.17 6.78 -22.15
C ARG A 121 -6.61 8.20 -21.81
N ASN A 122 -5.79 9.19 -22.18
CA ASN A 122 -5.97 10.61 -21.82
C ASN A 122 -6.08 10.80 -20.31
N VAL A 123 -5.14 10.18 -19.57
CA VAL A 123 -5.05 10.18 -18.11
C VAL A 123 -3.60 10.45 -17.72
N GLU A 124 -3.40 11.21 -16.65
CA GLU A 124 -2.07 11.41 -16.07
C GLU A 124 -1.76 10.30 -15.06
N VAL A 125 -0.58 9.72 -15.16
CA VAL A 125 -0.20 8.51 -14.42
C VAL A 125 1.10 8.74 -13.66
N GLY A 126 1.10 8.38 -12.39
CA GLY A 126 2.29 8.39 -11.55
C GLY A 126 2.63 6.97 -11.12
N ASN A 127 3.86 6.52 -11.37
CA ASN A 127 4.36 5.27 -10.78
C ASN A 127 5.58 5.55 -9.91
N ALA A 128 5.60 5.01 -8.71
CA ALA A 128 6.73 5.06 -7.81
C ALA A 128 7.17 3.64 -7.42
N HIS A 129 8.47 3.39 -7.44
CA HIS A 129 9.06 2.11 -7.06
C HIS A 129 9.95 2.29 -5.85
N PHE A 130 9.66 1.52 -4.81
CA PHE A 130 10.40 1.51 -3.57
C PHE A 130 10.96 0.12 -3.25
N LYS A 131 11.90 0.09 -2.31
CA LYS A 131 12.33 -1.13 -1.64
C LYS A 131 12.18 -1.01 -0.14
N LEU A 132 11.50 -1.99 0.45
CA LEU A 132 11.58 -2.33 1.87
C LEU A 132 12.77 -3.27 2.08
N TYR A 133 13.62 -2.97 3.05
CA TYR A 133 14.72 -3.82 3.47
C TYR A 133 14.43 -4.35 4.88
N LEU A 134 14.54 -5.68 5.03
CA LEU A 134 14.37 -6.35 6.30
C LEU A 134 15.59 -7.21 6.61
N TRP A 135 16.03 -7.19 7.85
CA TRP A 135 16.86 -8.26 8.42
C TRP A 135 16.03 -9.52 8.52
N ILE A 136 16.55 -10.64 8.02
CA ILE A 136 15.87 -11.93 8.03
C ILE A 136 16.75 -13.04 8.60
N ASP A 137 16.08 -13.99 9.25
CA ASP A 137 16.58 -15.30 9.60
C ASP A 137 16.63 -16.17 8.33
N LYS A 138 17.83 -16.34 7.76
CA LYS A 138 17.92 -16.96 6.43
C LYS A 138 17.93 -18.47 6.51
N ASP A 139 18.43 -19.05 7.58
CA ASP A 139 18.60 -20.50 7.73
C ASP A 139 17.60 -21.16 8.69
N GLY A 140 16.82 -20.37 9.42
CA GLY A 140 15.74 -20.80 10.31
C GLY A 140 16.20 -21.13 11.72
N ASP A 141 17.37 -20.65 12.14
CA ASP A 141 17.95 -20.91 13.46
C ASP A 141 17.44 -19.97 14.57
N GLY A 142 16.65 -18.96 14.20
CA GLY A 142 16.08 -17.96 15.09
C GLY A 142 16.95 -16.72 15.30
N ALA A 143 18.02 -16.54 14.54
CA ALA A 143 18.83 -15.33 14.50
C ALA A 143 18.66 -14.58 13.17
N VAL A 144 18.73 -13.25 13.18
CA VAL A 144 18.78 -12.46 11.94
C VAL A 144 20.21 -12.32 11.43
N GLU A 145 20.42 -12.54 10.13
CA GLU A 145 21.77 -12.73 9.60
C GLU A 145 21.99 -12.08 8.23
N SER A 146 20.91 -11.67 7.56
CA SER A 146 21.00 -11.09 6.22
C SER A 146 19.95 -10.04 5.98
N VAL A 147 20.28 -9.03 5.16
CA VAL A 147 19.32 -8.05 4.68
C VAL A 147 18.74 -8.49 3.35
N ALA A 148 17.41 -8.53 3.25
CA ALA A 148 16.68 -8.81 2.02
C ALA A 148 15.84 -7.61 1.58
N GLY A 149 15.82 -7.36 0.27
CA GLY A 149 14.99 -6.32 -0.35
C GLY A 149 13.70 -6.85 -0.97
N TYR A 150 12.60 -6.17 -0.66
CA TYR A 150 11.22 -6.44 -1.07
C TYR A 150 10.67 -5.23 -1.83
N GLY A 151 10.09 -5.46 -3.00
CA GLY A 151 9.61 -4.37 -3.86
C GLY A 151 8.25 -3.88 -3.41
N VAL A 152 8.07 -2.55 -3.37
CA VAL A 152 6.79 -1.90 -3.12
C VAL A 152 6.55 -0.94 -4.28
N ASN A 153 5.42 -1.07 -4.97
CA ASN A 153 5.09 -0.23 -6.12
C ASN A 153 3.84 0.57 -5.82
N VAL A 154 3.80 1.80 -6.29
CA VAL A 154 2.61 2.64 -6.27
C VAL A 154 2.27 3.02 -7.69
N HIS A 155 0.97 3.02 -7.98
CA HIS A 155 0.38 3.52 -9.21
C HIS A 155 -0.77 4.47 -8.84
N VAL A 156 -0.74 5.68 -9.39
CA VAL A 156 -1.84 6.66 -9.28
C VAL A 156 -2.26 7.11 -10.67
N GLU A 157 -3.53 7.46 -10.80
CA GLU A 157 -4.12 8.03 -12.01
C GLU A 157 -4.88 9.31 -11.64
N ASP A 158 -4.66 10.39 -12.38
CA ASP A 158 -5.42 11.64 -12.27
C ASP A 158 -6.33 11.77 -13.51
N PRO A 159 -7.65 11.58 -13.35
CA PRO A 159 -8.62 11.80 -14.41
C PRO A 159 -8.85 13.31 -14.59
N GLN A 160 -8.14 13.91 -15.55
CA GLN A 160 -8.22 15.33 -15.93
C GLN A 160 -9.64 15.93 -15.97
#